data_AF-A0E186-F1
#
_entry.id   AF-A0E186-F1
#
_cell.length_a   1.000
_cell.length_b   1.000
_cell.length_c   1.000
_cell.angle_alpha   90.00
_cell.angle_beta   90.00
_cell.angle_gamma   90.00
#
_symmetry.space_group_name_H-M   'P 1'
#
loop_
_entity.id
_entity.type
_entity.pdbx_description
1 polymer ?
#
loop_
_entity_poly.entity_id
_entity_poly.type
_entity_poly.pdbx_seq_one_letter_code
_entity_poly.pdbx_strand_id
1 'polypeptide(L)'
;MSILTTFIKYVVNLVFEIFLKAVGCFRKIFGTQHQLALILGINYSPTLFIKLQNTSSNFKQNNFQSHKLWNSKQNKNFYVVSCPFLTLTDTIDEREKCIEEYQKFFRREALLKSQIKCLYIVTEYDRTDIIKANLLSCIKWFHQYRDLIIIVITSFEKADDQKNSSDELYNALQIFVQADKRIILVNKNTDSDLLNEQFLNAAQQVSMKGEFHPRNTIFEGYDQQEGNRIMQQLHLSIKKYRI
;
A
#
# COMPACT_ATOMS: atom_id res chain seq x y z
N MET A 1 -13.38 -1.70 -49.24
CA MET A 1 -13.10 -1.94 -47.80
C MET A 1 -11.83 -2.75 -47.66
N SER A 2 -10.73 -2.27 -47.11
CA SER A 2 -10.13 -0.94 -47.09
C SER A 2 -8.69 -1.19 -46.63
N ILE A 3 -7.67 -0.75 -47.37
CA ILE A 3 -6.27 -0.81 -46.94
C ILE A 3 -6.09 -0.19 -45.52
N LEU A 4 -7.01 0.72 -45.16
CA LEU A 4 -7.12 1.33 -43.84
C LEU A 4 -7.40 0.32 -42.70
N THR A 5 -8.24 -0.70 -42.89
CA THR A 5 -8.53 -1.68 -41.82
C THR A 5 -7.35 -2.61 -41.57
N THR A 6 -6.58 -2.94 -42.61
CA THR A 6 -5.35 -3.73 -42.47
C THR A 6 -4.24 -2.91 -41.79
N PHE A 7 -4.12 -1.63 -42.15
CA PHE A 7 -3.16 -0.72 -41.52
C PHE A 7 -3.47 -0.47 -40.04
N ILE A 8 -4.74 -0.26 -39.69
CA ILE A 8 -5.17 -0.12 -38.29
C ILE A 8 -4.88 -1.39 -37.49
N LYS A 9 -5.15 -2.58 -38.03
CA LYS A 9 -4.79 -3.85 -37.37
C LYS A 9 -3.28 -3.98 -37.14
N TYR A 10 -2.47 -3.58 -38.10
CA TYR A 10 -1.01 -3.65 -37.99
C TYR A 10 -0.48 -2.67 -36.93
N VAL A 11 -0.98 -1.44 -36.89
CA VAL A 11 -0.61 -0.43 -35.89
C VAL A 11 -1.04 -0.86 -34.49
N VAL A 12 -2.26 -1.41 -34.33
CA VAL A 12 -2.73 -1.92 -33.04
C VAL A 12 -1.87 -3.09 -32.56
N ASN A 13 -1.50 -4.02 -33.43
CA ASN A 13 -0.60 -5.12 -33.07
C ASN A 13 0.80 -4.64 -32.72
N LEU A 14 1.34 -3.64 -33.44
CA LEU A 14 2.66 -3.08 -33.15
C LEU A 14 2.67 -2.34 -31.80
N VAL A 15 1.63 -1.56 -31.51
CA VAL A 15 1.47 -0.89 -30.20
C VAL A 15 1.29 -1.92 -29.08
N PHE A 16 0.55 -3.01 -29.34
CA PHE A 16 0.38 -4.11 -28.39
C PHE A 16 1.68 -4.89 -28.14
N GLU A 17 2.48 -5.15 -29.18
CA GLU A 17 3.82 -5.76 -29.09
C GLU A 17 4.81 -4.88 -28.32
N ILE A 18 4.78 -3.56 -28.56
CA ILE A 18 5.60 -2.59 -27.81
C ILE A 18 5.15 -2.52 -26.35
N PHE A 19 3.84 -2.53 -26.09
CA PHE A 19 3.29 -2.58 -24.72
C PHE A 19 3.66 -3.89 -24.01
N LEU A 20 3.57 -5.03 -24.70
CA LEU A 20 4.00 -6.33 -24.18
C LEU A 20 5.52 -6.42 -23.99
N LYS A 21 6.34 -5.69 -24.76
CA LYS A 21 7.78 -5.54 -24.53
C LYS A 21 8.10 -4.60 -23.37
N ALA A 22 7.30 -3.56 -23.14
CA ALA A 22 7.43 -2.71 -21.95
C ALA A 22 7.04 -3.46 -20.67
N VAL A 23 5.96 -4.26 -20.71
CA VAL A 23 5.58 -5.22 -19.66
C VAL A 23 6.55 -6.41 -19.61
N GLY A 24 7.19 -6.74 -20.73
CA GLY A 24 8.23 -7.76 -20.87
C GLY A 24 9.58 -7.36 -20.27
N CYS A 25 9.90 -6.06 -20.28
CA CYS A 25 11.04 -5.50 -19.56
C CYS A 25 10.85 -5.58 -18.03
N PHE A 26 9.61 -5.60 -17.55
CA PHE A 26 9.32 -6.04 -16.17
C PHE A 26 9.70 -7.52 -15.99
N ARG A 27 9.38 -8.39 -16.94
CA ARG A 27 9.62 -9.85 -16.89
C ARG A 27 11.10 -10.26 -16.75
N LYS A 28 12.07 -9.47 -17.21
CA LYS A 28 13.52 -9.82 -17.15
C LYS A 28 14.22 -9.47 -15.82
N ILE A 29 13.51 -8.85 -14.86
CA ILE A 29 14.02 -8.51 -13.52
C ILE A 29 13.71 -9.63 -12.49
N PHE A 30 12.89 -10.63 -12.87
CA PHE A 30 12.32 -11.63 -11.95
C PHE A 30 13.24 -12.84 -11.65
N GLY A 31 14.40 -12.57 -11.05
CA GLY A 31 15.19 -13.56 -10.30
C GLY A 31 15.41 -13.19 -8.83
N THR A 32 15.08 -11.96 -8.42
CA THR A 32 15.32 -11.46 -7.06
C THR A 32 14.00 -11.18 -6.36
N GLN A 33 13.77 -11.77 -5.17
CA GLN A 33 12.66 -11.38 -4.29
C GLN A 33 12.75 -9.87 -4.00
N HIS A 34 11.72 -9.12 -4.38
CA HIS A 34 11.64 -7.68 -4.14
C HIS A 34 10.94 -7.41 -2.81
N GLN A 35 11.45 -6.41 -2.08
CA GLN A 35 10.79 -5.91 -0.87
C GLN A 35 9.86 -4.77 -1.26
N LEU A 36 8.60 -4.88 -0.86
CA LEU A 36 7.57 -3.87 -1.09
C LEU A 36 7.24 -3.15 0.22
N ALA A 37 6.99 -1.86 0.13
CA ALA A 37 6.31 -1.11 1.17
C ALA A 37 5.07 -0.44 0.61
N LEU A 38 3.97 -0.54 1.34
CA LEU A 38 2.71 0.08 0.94
C LEU A 38 2.55 1.41 1.67
N ILE A 39 2.21 2.47 0.95
CA ILE A 39 1.80 3.75 1.51
C ILE A 39 0.28 3.79 1.48
N LEU A 40 -0.31 3.62 2.66
CA LEU A 40 -1.73 3.66 2.94
C LEU A 40 -2.07 5.05 3.47
N GLY A 41 -2.71 5.87 2.65
CA GLY A 41 -3.18 7.18 3.09
C GLY A 41 -4.63 7.13 3.53
N ILE A 42 -4.91 7.76 4.68
CA ILE A 42 -6.28 8.02 5.09
C ILE A 42 -6.81 9.25 4.34
N ASN A 43 -5.99 10.30 4.16
CA ASN A 43 -6.38 11.55 3.46
C ASN A 43 -5.28 12.17 2.56
N TYR A 44 -4.00 11.78 2.69
CA TYR A 44 -2.87 12.54 2.07
C TYR A 44 -1.74 11.70 1.42
N SER A 45 -1.98 10.42 1.13
CA SER A 45 -1.06 9.54 0.37
C SER A 45 -0.45 10.17 -0.90
N PRO A 46 -1.24 10.89 -1.75
CA PRO A 46 -0.77 11.48 -3.00
C PRO A 46 0.40 12.46 -2.87
N THR A 47 0.29 13.43 -1.97
CA THR A 47 1.23 14.55 -1.88
C THR A 47 2.59 14.09 -1.38
N LEU A 48 2.59 13.18 -0.42
CA LEU A 48 3.80 12.53 0.08
C LEU A 48 4.49 11.70 -1.01
N PHE A 49 3.70 11.00 -1.83
CA PHE A 49 4.25 10.16 -2.89
C PHE A 49 4.84 10.96 -4.05
N ILE A 50 4.19 12.05 -4.47
CA ILE A 50 4.73 13.02 -5.43
C ILE A 50 6.10 13.52 -4.95
N LYS A 51 6.18 13.85 -3.66
CA LYS A 51 7.42 14.33 -3.03
C LYS A 51 8.53 13.29 -3.05
N LEU A 52 8.23 12.03 -2.72
CA LEU A 52 9.18 10.91 -2.82
C LEU A 52 9.71 10.73 -4.25
N GLN A 53 8.86 10.92 -5.25
CA GLN A 53 9.28 10.77 -6.65
C GLN A 53 10.11 11.95 -7.18
N ASN A 54 10.14 13.08 -6.47
CA ASN A 54 10.71 14.35 -6.95
C ASN A 54 10.17 14.75 -8.35
N THR A 55 8.91 14.40 -8.64
CA THR A 55 8.26 14.67 -9.93
C THR A 55 7.10 15.66 -9.75
N SER A 56 6.93 16.59 -10.70
CA SER A 56 5.81 17.54 -10.70
C SER A 56 4.55 17.01 -11.42
N SER A 57 4.50 15.70 -11.70
CA SER A 57 3.55 15.12 -12.64
C SER A 57 2.21 14.68 -12.03
N ASN A 58 1.16 14.73 -12.86
CA ASN A 58 -0.24 14.33 -12.63
C ASN A 58 -0.40 13.03 -11.81
N PHE A 59 -0.43 13.15 -10.48
CA PHE A 59 -0.79 12.05 -9.62
C PHE A 59 -2.29 11.76 -9.77
N LYS A 60 -2.64 10.54 -10.17
CA LYS A 60 -4.03 10.08 -10.15
C LYS A 60 -4.33 9.53 -8.77
N GLN A 61 -5.15 10.28 -8.02
CA GLN A 61 -5.47 10.05 -6.60
C GLN A 61 -5.94 8.63 -6.25
N ASN A 62 -6.48 7.91 -7.24
CA ASN A 62 -7.18 6.63 -7.04
C ASN A 62 -6.46 5.43 -7.67
N ASN A 63 -5.20 5.56 -8.08
CA ASN A 63 -4.47 4.45 -8.69
C ASN A 63 -3.25 4.04 -7.86
N PHE A 64 -2.98 2.74 -7.84
CA PHE A 64 -1.70 2.22 -7.34
C PHE A 64 -0.55 2.71 -8.20
N GLN A 65 0.47 3.29 -7.57
CA GLN A 65 1.68 3.77 -8.23
C GLN A 65 2.91 3.30 -7.46
N SER A 66 3.99 2.93 -8.15
CA SER A 66 5.22 2.45 -7.52
C SER A 66 6.40 3.37 -7.79
N HIS A 67 7.19 3.65 -6.76
CA HIS A 67 8.46 4.34 -6.81
C HIS A 67 9.56 3.37 -6.35
N LYS A 68 10.69 3.36 -7.05
CA LYS A 68 11.80 2.44 -6.78
C LYS A 68 12.88 3.16 -5.99
N LEU A 69 13.15 2.69 -4.78
CA LEU A 69 14.26 3.10 -3.95
C LEU A 69 15.41 2.08 -4.05
N TRP A 70 16.63 2.58 -4.14
CA TRP A 70 17.83 1.75 -4.09
C TRP A 70 18.37 1.68 -2.67
N ASN A 71 18.40 0.48 -2.09
CA ASN A 71 19.04 0.25 -0.80
C ASN A 71 20.48 -0.24 -1.01
N SER A 72 21.43 0.70 -0.95
CA SER A 72 22.87 0.41 -1.10
C SER A 72 23.39 -0.59 -0.06
N LYS A 73 22.88 -0.54 1.18
CA LYS A 73 23.32 -1.42 2.28
C LYS A 73 22.95 -2.89 2.07
N GLN A 74 21.82 -3.15 1.40
CA GLN A 74 21.31 -4.51 1.16
C GLN A 74 21.51 -4.97 -0.28
N ASN A 75 22.04 -4.08 -1.15
CA ASN A 75 22.15 -4.31 -2.59
C ASN A 75 20.83 -4.78 -3.21
N LYS A 76 19.71 -4.21 -2.75
CA LYS A 76 18.35 -4.63 -3.11
C LYS A 76 17.49 -3.43 -3.49
N ASN A 77 16.59 -3.67 -4.44
CA ASN A 77 15.55 -2.72 -4.80
C ASN A 77 14.43 -2.79 -3.76
N PHE A 78 14.07 -1.63 -3.21
CA PHE A 78 12.94 -1.45 -2.32
C PHE A 78 11.86 -0.66 -3.06
N TYR A 79 10.68 -1.23 -3.21
CA TYR A 79 9.61 -0.60 -3.97
C TYR A 79 8.58 -0.01 -3.02
N VAL A 80 8.41 1.30 -3.08
CA VAL A 80 7.39 2.02 -2.34
C VAL A 80 6.17 2.17 -3.24
N VAL A 81 5.03 1.67 -2.80
CA VAL A 81 3.79 1.68 -3.57
C VAL A 81 2.78 2.61 -2.91
N SER A 82 2.40 3.69 -3.57
CA SER A 82 1.24 4.48 -3.20
C SER A 82 -0.01 3.65 -3.43
N CYS A 83 -0.83 3.51 -2.39
CA CYS A 83 -2.15 2.92 -2.50
C CYS A 83 -3.22 4.02 -2.64
N PRO A 84 -4.36 3.71 -3.29
CA PRO A 84 -5.55 4.55 -3.23
C PRO A 84 -5.99 4.80 -1.78
N PHE A 85 -6.77 5.85 -1.54
CA PHE A 85 -7.29 6.11 -0.21
C PHE A 85 -8.06 4.93 0.36
N LEU A 86 -7.82 4.64 1.63
CA LEU A 86 -8.47 3.56 2.33
C LEU A 86 -9.77 4.04 2.97
N THR A 87 -10.79 4.25 2.13
CA THR A 87 -12.11 4.80 2.48
C THR A 87 -13.07 3.73 3.04
N LEU A 88 -12.62 2.99 4.05
CA LEU A 88 -13.42 1.90 4.63
C LEU A 88 -14.47 2.37 5.66
N THR A 89 -14.55 3.69 5.87
CA THR A 89 -15.53 4.37 6.73
C THR A 89 -16.71 4.96 5.97
N ASP A 90 -16.67 4.91 4.63
CA ASP A 90 -17.64 5.58 3.78
C ASP A 90 -18.87 4.67 3.52
N THR A 91 -19.63 4.92 2.46
CA THR A 91 -20.82 4.11 2.15
C THR A 91 -20.44 2.65 1.89
N ILE A 92 -21.43 1.75 2.03
CA ILE A 92 -21.22 0.31 1.81
C ILE A 92 -20.64 0.07 0.41
N ASP A 93 -21.20 0.72 -0.61
CA ASP A 93 -20.79 0.56 -2.02
C ASP A 93 -19.35 1.04 -2.26
N GLU A 94 -18.97 2.20 -1.69
CA GLU A 94 -17.60 2.73 -1.81
C GLU A 94 -16.58 1.84 -1.12
N ARG A 95 -16.94 1.33 0.06
CA ARG A 95 -16.11 0.40 0.82
C ARG A 95 -15.90 -0.91 0.05
N GLU A 96 -16.95 -1.49 -0.52
CA GLU A 96 -16.85 -2.73 -1.30
C GLU A 96 -15.97 -2.53 -2.54
N LYS A 97 -16.17 -1.42 -3.26
CA LYS A 97 -15.34 -1.07 -4.40
C LYS A 97 -13.86 -0.90 -4.02
N CYS A 98 -13.58 -0.24 -2.89
CA CYS A 98 -12.23 -0.12 -2.35
C CYS A 98 -11.62 -1.50 -2.07
N ILE A 99 -12.34 -2.38 -1.36
CA ILE A 99 -11.89 -3.74 -1.06
C ILE A 99 -11.58 -4.50 -2.36
N GLU A 100 -12.45 -4.43 -3.36
CA GLU A 100 -12.22 -5.08 -4.66
C GLU A 100 -10.94 -4.59 -5.36
N GLU A 101 -10.66 -3.28 -5.32
CA GLU A 101 -9.46 -2.72 -5.93
C GLU A 101 -8.19 -3.23 -5.25
N TYR A 102 -8.20 -3.31 -3.91
CA TYR A 102 -7.11 -3.90 -3.14
C TYR A 102 -6.98 -5.42 -3.39
N GLN A 103 -8.09 -6.15 -3.48
CA GLN A 103 -8.07 -7.57 -3.87
C GLN A 103 -7.48 -7.77 -5.27
N LYS A 104 -7.89 -6.94 -6.25
CA LYS A 104 -7.34 -6.94 -7.62
C LYS A 104 -5.84 -6.66 -7.60
N PHE A 105 -5.37 -5.76 -6.74
CA PHE A 105 -3.94 -5.48 -6.55
C PHE A 105 -3.20 -6.71 -5.99
N PHE A 106 -3.64 -7.27 -4.86
CA PHE A 106 -2.97 -8.40 -4.21
C PHE A 106 -2.98 -9.69 -5.03
N ARG A 107 -3.97 -9.90 -5.91
CA ARG A 107 -4.04 -11.05 -6.82
C ARG A 107 -3.05 -10.98 -7.98
N ARG A 108 -2.44 -9.82 -8.28
CA ARG A 108 -1.48 -9.71 -9.39
C ARG A 108 -0.23 -10.54 -9.07
N GLU A 109 0.21 -11.35 -10.04
CA GLU A 109 1.38 -12.24 -9.92
C GLU A 109 2.68 -11.56 -9.47
N ALA A 110 2.81 -10.25 -9.69
CA ALA A 110 3.95 -9.45 -9.22
C ALA A 110 4.01 -9.33 -7.68
N LEU A 111 2.88 -9.35 -6.99
CA LEU A 111 2.81 -9.37 -5.52
C LEU A 111 2.97 -10.76 -4.94
N LEU A 112 2.53 -11.81 -5.65
CA LEU A 112 2.73 -13.20 -5.23
C LEU A 112 4.21 -13.60 -5.13
N LYS A 113 5.12 -12.83 -5.76
CA LYS A 113 6.57 -13.02 -5.70
C LYS A 113 7.31 -11.99 -4.83
N SER A 114 6.58 -11.04 -4.24
CA SER A 114 7.16 -9.91 -3.51
C SER A 114 6.74 -9.92 -2.05
N GLN A 115 7.68 -9.64 -1.15
CA GLN A 115 7.41 -9.64 0.28
C GLN A 115 7.05 -8.22 0.71
N ILE A 116 5.83 -8.02 1.25
CA ILE A 116 5.46 -6.73 1.86
C ILE A 116 6.21 -6.62 3.19
N LYS A 117 7.19 -5.72 3.20
CA LYS A 117 8.12 -5.48 4.30
C LYS A 117 7.51 -4.60 5.38
N CYS A 118 6.79 -3.54 5.00
CA CYS A 118 6.17 -2.60 5.92
C CYS A 118 4.96 -1.88 5.31
N LEU A 119 4.15 -1.30 6.18
CA LEU A 119 2.97 -0.51 5.86
C LEU A 119 3.17 0.91 6.41
N TYR A 120 3.33 1.89 5.53
CA TYR A 120 3.35 3.30 5.90
C TYR A 120 1.91 3.80 5.98
N ILE A 121 1.45 4.17 7.17
CA ILE A 121 0.14 4.77 7.36
C ILE A 121 0.31 6.29 7.46
N VAL A 122 -0.23 7.00 6.48
CA VAL A 122 -0.03 8.45 6.32
C VAL A 122 -1.22 9.22 6.86
N THR A 123 -0.92 10.19 7.71
CA THR A 123 -1.87 11.16 8.25
C THR A 123 -1.24 12.55 8.28
N GLU A 124 -2.07 13.59 8.27
CA GLU A 124 -1.58 14.96 8.40
C GLU A 124 -1.47 15.35 9.87
N TYR A 125 -0.53 16.23 10.19
CA TYR A 125 -0.44 16.87 11.49
C TYR A 125 -1.68 17.72 11.75
N ASP A 126 -2.33 17.41 12.85
CA ASP A 126 -3.53 18.06 13.39
C ASP A 126 -3.53 17.81 14.90
N ARG A 127 -4.63 18.12 15.59
CA ARG A 127 -4.82 17.75 16.99
C ARG A 127 -4.63 16.25 17.19
N THR A 128 -3.98 15.89 18.30
CA THR A 128 -3.63 14.50 18.64
C THR A 128 -4.83 13.56 18.66
N ASP A 129 -6.01 14.00 19.07
CA ASP A 129 -7.24 13.22 19.05
C ASP A 129 -7.69 12.87 17.62
N ILE A 130 -7.62 13.83 16.71
CA ILE A 130 -7.93 13.66 15.29
C ILE A 130 -6.93 12.69 14.63
N ILE A 131 -5.64 12.87 14.90
CA ILE A 131 -4.59 11.96 14.41
C ILE A 131 -4.86 10.53 14.87
N LYS A 132 -5.16 10.32 16.16
CA LYS A 132 -5.48 9.00 16.72
C LYS A 132 -6.70 8.37 16.05
N ALA A 133 -7.77 9.14 15.85
CA ALA A 133 -8.98 8.65 15.20
C ALA A 133 -8.71 8.20 13.74
N ASN A 134 -7.95 9.00 12.99
CA ASN A 134 -7.54 8.68 11.64
C ASN A 134 -6.69 7.40 11.59
N LEU A 135 -5.68 7.30 12.46
CA LEU A 135 -4.84 6.10 12.51
C LEU A 135 -5.65 4.84 12.87
N LEU A 136 -6.54 4.95 13.85
CA LEU A 136 -7.38 3.83 14.28
C LEU A 136 -8.30 3.33 13.18
N SER A 137 -8.83 4.22 12.32
CA SER A 137 -9.71 3.85 11.21
C SER A 137 -9.02 2.95 10.18
N CYS A 138 -7.70 3.08 10.01
CA CYS A 138 -6.88 2.27 9.11
C CYS A 138 -6.27 1.05 9.81
N ILE A 139 -5.61 1.25 10.96
CA ILE A 139 -4.84 0.21 11.68
C ILE A 139 -5.70 -0.99 12.06
N LYS A 140 -6.99 -0.78 12.36
CA LYS A 140 -7.90 -1.89 12.73
C LYS A 140 -7.98 -2.99 11.68
N TRP A 141 -7.81 -2.66 10.39
CA TRP A 141 -7.84 -3.63 9.28
C TRP A 141 -6.52 -4.40 9.11
N PHE A 142 -5.46 -3.94 9.78
CA PHE A 142 -4.13 -4.52 9.77
C PHE A 142 -3.67 -4.90 11.18
N HIS A 143 -4.61 -5.19 12.10
CA HIS A 143 -4.29 -5.42 13.51
C HIS A 143 -3.24 -6.53 13.72
N GLN A 144 -3.32 -7.61 12.94
CA GLN A 144 -2.35 -8.72 12.99
C GLN A 144 -0.94 -8.33 12.48
N TYR A 145 -0.84 -7.19 11.78
CA TYR A 145 0.39 -6.68 11.17
C TYR A 145 0.89 -5.40 11.85
N ARG A 146 0.51 -5.14 13.12
CA ARG A 146 1.00 -3.98 13.89
C ARG A 146 2.53 -3.87 13.89
N ASP A 147 3.23 -5.00 13.84
CA ASP A 147 4.69 -5.04 13.79
C ASP A 147 5.27 -4.48 12.49
N LEU A 148 4.47 -4.44 11.41
CA LEU A 148 4.86 -3.93 10.10
C LEU A 148 4.51 -2.46 9.89
N ILE A 149 3.77 -1.84 10.81
CA ILE A 149 3.22 -0.49 10.66
C ILE A 149 4.28 0.56 11.02
N ILE A 150 4.41 1.55 10.14
CA ILE A 150 5.18 2.78 10.33
C ILE A 150 4.20 3.93 10.12
N ILE A 151 4.14 4.87 11.05
CA ILE A 151 3.28 6.05 10.97
C ILE A 151 4.07 7.16 10.28
N VAL A 152 3.43 7.86 9.34
CA VAL A 152 3.99 9.03 8.68
C VAL A 152 3.06 10.22 8.93
N ILE A 153 3.59 11.26 9.56
CA ILE A 153 2.87 12.49 9.85
C ILE A 153 3.37 13.58 8.90
N THR A 154 2.50 14.02 8.00
CA THR A 154 2.81 15.09 7.04
C THR A 154 2.42 16.47 7.58
N SER A 155 2.95 17.53 6.99
CA SER A 155 2.66 18.92 7.36
C SER A 155 3.04 19.25 8.82
N PHE A 156 4.08 18.59 9.36
CA PHE A 156 4.50 18.79 10.75
C PHE A 156 5.06 20.20 11.03
N GLU A 157 5.39 20.97 9.99
CA GLU A 157 5.76 22.38 10.12
C GLU A 157 4.65 23.26 10.72
N LYS A 158 3.41 22.77 10.78
CA LYS A 158 2.26 23.45 11.40
C LYS A 158 2.28 23.41 12.93
N ALA A 159 3.19 22.66 13.55
CA ALA A 159 3.33 22.61 15.00
C ALA A 159 3.93 23.93 15.54
N ASP A 160 3.29 24.53 16.55
CA ASP A 160 3.74 25.77 17.19
C ASP A 160 5.12 25.61 17.85
N ASP A 161 5.34 24.47 18.51
CA ASP A 161 6.62 24.07 19.09
C ASP A 161 6.98 22.66 18.62
N GLN A 162 7.76 22.58 17.53
CA GLN A 162 8.12 21.31 16.91
C GLN A 162 8.81 20.34 17.87
N LYS A 163 9.57 20.84 18.86
CA LYS A 163 10.31 19.96 19.77
C LYS A 163 9.36 19.32 20.78
N ASN A 164 8.55 20.14 21.46
CA ASN A 164 7.60 19.63 22.44
C ASN A 164 6.48 18.81 21.77
N SER A 165 5.95 19.27 20.63
CA SER A 165 4.95 18.54 19.86
C SER A 165 5.46 17.19 19.34
N SER A 166 6.74 17.09 19.01
CA SER A 166 7.36 15.83 18.60
C SER A 166 7.31 14.81 19.74
N ASP A 167 7.79 15.19 20.93
CA ASP A 167 7.82 14.30 22.10
C ASP A 167 6.41 13.89 22.55
N GLU A 168 5.46 14.82 22.53
CA GLU A 168 4.05 14.55 22.80
C GLU A 168 3.45 13.56 21.80
N LEU A 169 3.72 13.73 20.50
CA LEU A 169 3.25 12.82 19.46
C LEU A 169 3.85 11.43 19.61
N TYR A 170 5.15 11.32 19.87
CA TYR A 170 5.81 10.04 20.10
C TYR A 170 5.11 9.30 21.25
N ASN A 171 4.95 9.96 22.41
CA ASN A 171 4.27 9.39 23.56
C ASN A 171 2.80 9.02 23.26
N ALA A 172 2.08 9.89 22.55
CA ALA A 172 0.67 9.68 22.25
C ALA A 172 0.42 8.53 21.27
N LEU A 173 1.36 8.26 20.35
CA LEU A 173 1.21 7.29 19.27
C LEU A 173 1.90 5.95 19.53
N GLN A 174 2.68 5.82 20.61
CA GLN A 174 3.25 4.54 21.09
C GLN A 174 2.20 3.43 21.25
N ILE A 175 0.93 3.77 21.50
CA ILE A 175 -0.17 2.79 21.56
C ILE A 175 -0.39 2.03 20.25
N PHE A 176 0.04 2.61 19.12
CA PHE A 176 -0.12 2.04 17.78
C PHE A 176 1.15 1.33 17.28
N VAL A 177 2.33 1.75 17.77
CA VAL A 177 3.63 1.26 17.31
C VAL A 177 4.54 0.93 18.47
N GLN A 178 5.18 -0.24 18.44
CA GLN A 178 6.01 -0.76 19.54
C GLN A 178 7.36 -0.02 19.74
N ALA A 179 7.68 1.00 18.94
CA ALA A 179 8.94 1.75 19.06
C ALA A 179 8.85 3.15 18.46
N ASP A 180 9.52 4.13 19.09
CA ASP A 180 9.54 5.55 18.68
C ASP A 180 10.05 5.75 17.26
N LYS A 181 10.98 4.91 16.81
CA LYS A 181 11.58 4.99 15.46
C LYS A 181 10.65 4.57 14.31
N ARG A 182 9.38 4.26 14.60
CA ARG A 182 8.35 3.95 13.62
C ARG A 182 7.42 5.11 13.32
N ILE A 183 7.75 6.32 13.77
CA ILE A 183 7.03 7.55 13.41
C ILE A 183 7.99 8.45 12.62
N ILE A 184 7.60 8.78 11.38
CA ILE A 184 8.32 9.69 10.50
C ILE A 184 7.55 11.01 10.45
N LEU A 185 8.21 12.10 10.85
CA LEU A 185 7.68 13.46 10.76
C LEU A 185 8.18 14.11 9.47
N VAL A 186 7.25 14.54 8.61
CA VAL A 186 7.56 15.09 7.30
C VAL A 186 7.11 16.54 7.23
N ASN A 187 8.06 17.43 6.97
CA ASN A 187 7.81 18.84 6.74
C ASN A 187 7.65 19.13 5.24
N LYS A 188 6.98 20.23 4.90
CA LYS A 188 6.86 20.70 3.50
C LYS A 188 8.20 20.88 2.81
N ASN A 189 9.22 21.31 3.54
CA ASN A 189 10.57 21.59 2.99
C ASN A 189 11.56 20.43 3.12
N THR A 190 11.15 19.27 3.64
CA THR A 190 12.03 18.08 3.70
C THR A 190 12.51 17.71 2.30
N ASP A 191 13.81 17.49 2.14
CA ASP A 191 14.38 17.07 0.86
C ASP A 191 13.94 15.63 0.50
N SER A 192 13.84 15.34 -0.80
CA SER A 192 13.39 14.02 -1.29
C SER A 192 14.41 12.93 -0.95
N ASP A 193 15.70 13.21 -1.07
CA ASP A 193 16.75 12.23 -0.77
C ASP A 193 16.76 11.89 0.73
N LEU A 194 16.67 12.91 1.59
CA LEU A 194 16.54 12.72 3.03
C LEU A 194 15.28 11.90 3.40
N LEU A 195 14.15 12.18 2.74
CA LEU A 195 12.90 11.45 2.97
C LEU A 195 13.04 9.98 2.54
N ASN A 196 13.66 9.73 1.39
CA ASN A 196 13.94 8.38 0.89
C ASN A 196 14.81 7.58 1.88
N GLU A 197 15.85 8.22 2.45
CA GLU A 197 16.67 7.61 3.50
C GLU A 197 15.88 7.31 4.77
N GLN A 198 15.02 8.22 5.23
CA GLN A 198 14.17 8.01 6.40
C GLN A 198 13.24 6.80 6.20
N PHE A 199 12.62 6.67 5.03
CA PHE A 199 11.78 5.53 4.68
C PHE A 199 12.59 4.23 4.70
N LEU A 200 13.75 4.20 4.02
CA LEU A 200 14.60 3.01 4.00
C LEU A 200 15.06 2.60 5.40
N ASN A 201 15.47 3.56 6.23
CA ASN A 201 15.93 3.30 7.59
C ASN A 201 14.78 2.78 8.49
N ALA A 202 13.58 3.34 8.39
CA ALA A 202 12.42 2.88 9.15
C ALA A 202 11.99 1.46 8.74
N ALA A 203 11.96 1.17 7.44
CA ALA A 203 11.64 -0.16 6.92
C ALA A 203 12.63 -1.24 7.37
N GLN A 204 13.90 -0.89 7.55
CA GLN A 204 14.92 -1.83 8.03
C GLN A 204 14.71 -2.24 9.49
N GLN A 205 14.10 -1.37 10.31
CA GLN A 205 13.85 -1.63 11.73
C GLN A 205 12.60 -2.49 11.97
N VAL A 206 11.81 -2.73 10.93
CA VAL A 206 10.68 -3.66 10.99
C VAL A 206 11.21 -5.10 11.02
N SER A 207 11.10 -5.71 12.20
CA SER A 207 11.33 -7.15 12.40
C SER A 207 10.12 -7.91 11.88
N MET A 208 10.33 -8.76 10.87
CA MET A 208 9.25 -9.60 10.34
C MET A 208 9.09 -10.82 11.23
N LYS A 209 8.24 -10.71 12.26
CA LYS A 209 7.77 -11.89 13.01
C LYS A 209 6.78 -12.74 12.19
N GLY A 210 6.41 -12.31 10.98
CA GLY A 210 5.62 -13.04 10.01
C GLY A 210 5.61 -12.35 8.66
N GLU A 211 5.25 -13.11 7.61
CA GLU A 211 5.03 -12.55 6.27
C GLU A 211 3.62 -11.96 6.17
N PHE A 212 3.49 -10.83 5.48
CA PHE A 212 2.18 -10.28 5.17
C PHE A 212 1.47 -11.22 4.18
N HIS A 213 0.32 -11.75 4.62
CA HIS A 213 -0.57 -12.53 3.77
C HIS A 213 -1.94 -11.84 3.68
N PRO A 214 -2.45 -11.57 2.46
CA PRO A 214 -3.78 -10.99 2.27
C PRO A 214 -4.90 -11.79 2.95
N ARG A 215 -4.73 -13.11 3.11
CA ARG A 215 -5.67 -14.01 3.82
C ARG A 215 -5.99 -13.59 5.25
N ASN A 216 -5.06 -12.89 5.90
CA ASN A 216 -5.30 -12.42 7.26
C ASN A 216 -5.83 -10.98 7.29
N THR A 217 -6.39 -10.50 6.18
CA THR A 217 -6.99 -9.19 6.03
C THR A 217 -8.34 -9.29 5.32
N ILE A 218 -9.13 -8.23 5.38
CA ILE A 218 -10.37 -8.10 4.60
C ILE A 218 -10.13 -8.05 3.07
N PHE A 219 -8.87 -7.94 2.63
CA PHE A 219 -8.49 -7.91 1.22
C PHE A 219 -8.17 -9.30 0.67
N GLU A 220 -8.45 -10.36 1.43
CA GLU A 220 -8.51 -11.70 0.85
C GLU A 220 -9.57 -11.71 -0.26
N GLY A 221 -9.16 -12.13 -1.45
CA GLY A 221 -10.10 -12.27 -2.55
C GLY A 221 -10.91 -13.55 -2.39
N TYR A 222 -12.21 -13.48 -2.64
CA TYR A 222 -13.10 -14.65 -2.64
C TYR A 222 -12.57 -15.79 -3.55
N ASP A 223 -12.36 -16.97 -2.97
CA ASP A 223 -12.07 -18.20 -3.72
C ASP A 223 -13.39 -18.89 -4.06
N GLN A 224 -13.76 -18.84 -5.34
CA GLN A 224 -14.99 -19.48 -5.85
C GLN A 224 -14.98 -21.01 -5.61
N GLN A 225 -13.82 -21.66 -5.61
CA GLN A 225 -13.75 -23.10 -5.37
C GLN A 225 -14.04 -23.43 -3.90
N GLU A 226 -13.51 -22.64 -2.99
CA GLU A 226 -13.77 -22.78 -1.55
C GLU A 226 -15.25 -22.48 -1.23
N GLY A 227 -15.81 -21.42 -1.82
CA GLY A 227 -17.23 -21.11 -1.73
C GLY A 227 -18.13 -22.26 -2.21
N ASN A 228 -17.77 -22.87 -3.35
CA ASN A 228 -18.50 -24.04 -3.87
C ASN A 228 -18.41 -25.26 -2.93
N ARG A 229 -17.26 -25.49 -2.30
CA ARG A 229 -17.08 -26.58 -1.31
C ARG A 229 -17.93 -26.34 -0.06
N ILE A 230 -17.95 -25.13 0.47
CA ILE A 230 -18.77 -24.76 1.64
C ILE A 230 -20.26 -24.95 1.32
N MET A 231 -20.71 -24.49 0.15
CA MET A 231 -22.11 -24.65 -0.28
C MET A 231 -22.52 -26.12 -0.45
N GLN A 232 -21.60 -26.98 -0.93
CA GLN A 232 -21.82 -28.42 -1.00
C GLN A 232 -21.91 -29.05 0.40
N GLN A 233 -21.05 -28.65 1.33
CA GLN A 233 -21.08 -29.13 2.72
C GLN A 233 -22.37 -28.70 3.44
N LEU A 234 -22.82 -27.45 3.25
CA LEU A 234 -24.08 -26.96 3.80
C LEU A 234 -25.28 -27.75 3.25
N HIS A 235 -25.31 -28.05 1.95
CA HIS A 235 -26.37 -28.87 1.35
C HIS A 235 -26.42 -30.29 1.93
N LEU A 236 -25.25 -30.90 2.16
CA LEU A 236 -25.16 -32.22 2.79
C LEU A 236 -25.63 -32.18 4.26
N SER A 237 -25.27 -31.11 4.98
CA SER A 237 -25.68 -30.87 6.37
C SER A 237 -27.19 -30.71 6.50
N ILE A 238 -27.80 -29.86 5.67
CA ILE A 238 -29.25 -29.61 5.67
C ILE A 238 -30.03 -30.88 5.33
N LYS A 239 -29.54 -31.70 4.39
CA LYS A 239 -30.15 -33.02 4.10
C LYS A 239 -30.10 -33.96 5.29
N LYS A 240 -29.03 -33.93 6.09
CA LYS A 240 -28.87 -34.77 7.29
C LYS A 240 -29.85 -34.41 8.41
N TYR A 241 -30.27 -33.15 8.52
CA TYR A 241 -31.22 -32.67 9.53
C TYR A 241 -32.67 -32.55 9.02
N ARG A 242 -32.96 -33.07 7.82
CA ARG A 242 -34.32 -33.15 7.24
C ARG A 242 -34.98 -34.53 7.46
N ILE A 243 -34.56 -35.24 8.51
CA ILE A 243 -35.16 -36.50 8.97
C ILE A 243 -36.18 -36.17 10.05
#